data_AF-A0A2V6D403-F1
#
_entry.id   AF-A0A2V6D403-F1
#
_cell.length_a   1.000
_cell.length_b   1.000
_cell.length_c   1.000
_cell.angle_alpha   90.00
_cell.angle_beta   90.00
_cell.angle_gamma   90.00
#
_symmetry.space_group_name_H-M   'P 1'
#
loop_
_entity.id
_entity.type
_entity.pdbx_description
1 polymer ?
#
loop_
_entity_poly.entity_id
_entity_poly.type
_entity_poly.pdbx_seq_one_letter_code
_entity_poly.pdbx_strand_id
1 'polypeptide(L)' 'MEHLSSRANREFLEALLKEISGREWALKFSLKENLPAKTPAAKSKNAPPIVREALEMFKGEIKT' A
#
# COMPACT_ATOMS: atom_id res chain seq x y z
N MET A 1 -11.27 -10.76 -10.65
CA MET A 1 -11.22 -9.56 -9.78
C MET A 1 -12.59 -8.92 -9.54
N GLU A 2 -13.61 -9.25 -10.34
CA GLU A 2 -14.95 -8.62 -10.33
C GLU A 2 -15.73 -8.78 -9.01
N HIS A 3 -15.40 -9.77 -8.17
CA HIS A 3 -16.14 -10.04 -6.93
C HIS A 3 -15.73 -9.15 -5.75
N LEU A 4 -14.57 -8.49 -5.80
CA LEU A 4 -14.06 -7.71 -4.66
C LEU A 4 -14.87 -6.43 -4.43
N SER A 5 -15.31 -5.78 -5.52
CA SER A 5 -16.16 -4.59 -5.48
C SER A 5 -17.65 -4.92 -5.39
N SER A 6 -18.02 -6.13 -4.97
CA SER A 6 -19.41 -6.52 -4.81
C SER A 6 -20.10 -5.71 -3.70
N ARG A 7 -21.42 -5.56 -3.83
CA ARG A 7 -22.24 -4.87 -2.84
C ARG A 7 -22.15 -5.52 -1.46
N ALA A 8 -22.16 -6.85 -1.39
CA ALA A 8 -22.07 -7.60 -0.14
C ALA A 8 -20.74 -7.31 0.60
N ASN A 9 -19.61 -7.30 -0.11
CA ASN A 9 -18.32 -6.98 0.49
C ASN A 9 -18.25 -5.52 0.98
N ARG A 10 -18.87 -4.60 0.23
CA ARG A 10 -18.99 -3.19 0.63
C ARG A 10 -19.75 -3.06 1.95
N GLU A 11 -20.94 -3.65 2.02
CA GLU A 11 -21.81 -3.56 3.20
C GLU A 11 -21.15 -4.19 4.43
N PHE A 12 -20.48 -5.34 4.26
CA PHE A 12 -19.69 -5.96 5.32
C PHE A 12 -18.59 -5.04 5.85
N LEU A 13 -17.81 -4.41 4.97
CA LEU A 13 -16.74 -3.50 5.37
C LEU A 13 -17.26 -2.21 6.02
N GLU A 14 -18.38 -1.67 5.55
CA GLU A 14 -19.02 -0.50 6.19
C GLU A 14 -19.51 -0.84 7.61
N ALA A 15 -20.11 -2.02 7.79
CA ALA A 15 -20.54 -2.50 9.11
C ALA A 15 -19.34 -2.68 10.06
N LEU A 16 -18.26 -3.31 9.58
CA LEU A 16 -17.04 -3.49 10.36
C LEU A 16 -16.42 -2.14 10.75
N LEU A 17 -16.31 -1.20 9.80
CA LEU A 17 -15.78 0.15 10.08
C LEU A 17 -16.64 0.88 11.11
N LYS A 18 -17.96 0.73 11.05
CA LYS A 18 -18.86 1.29 12.07
C LYS A 18 -18.60 0.71 13.45
N GLU A 19 -18.42 -0.61 13.53
CA GLU A 19 -18.12 -1.30 14.79
C GLU A 19 -16.79 -0.82 15.41
N ILE A 20 -15.71 -0.79 14.63
CA ILE A 20 -14.38 -0.46 15.17
C ILE A 20 -14.16 1.04 15.41
N SER A 21 -14.80 1.91 14.62
CA SER A 21 -14.57 3.36 14.67
C SER A 21 -15.69 4.13 15.37
N GLY A 22 -16.84 3.50 15.63
CA GLY A 22 -18.04 4.13 16.17
C GLY A 22 -18.71 5.14 15.21
N ARG A 23 -18.27 5.21 13.95
CA ARG A 23 -18.75 6.19 12.96
C ARG A 23 -19.26 5.50 11.70
N GLU A 24 -20.26 6.10 11.06
CA GLU A 24 -20.73 5.61 9.76
C GLU A 24 -19.79 6.04 8.64
N TRP A 25 -19.43 5.08 7.79
CA TRP A 25 -18.57 5.28 6.64
C TRP A 25 -19.29 4.87 5.36
N ALA A 26 -19.11 5.65 4.29
CA ALA A 26 -19.52 5.30 2.95
C ALA A 26 -18.28 4.95 2.11
N LEU A 27 -18.19 3.70 1.68
CA LEU A 27 -17.09 3.16 0.89
C LEU A 27 -17.40 3.19 -0.60
N LYS A 28 -16.38 3.51 -1.40
CA LYS A 28 -16.42 3.40 -2.87
C LYS A 28 -15.17 2.68 -3.34
N PHE A 29 -15.34 1.53 -4.00
CA PHE A 29 -14.24 0.83 -4.64
C PHE A 29 -13.91 1.50 -5.97
N SER A 30 -12.61 1.64 -6.25
CA SER A 30 -12.11 2.06 -7.55
C SER A 30 -11.03 1.07 -7.98
N LEU A 31 -11.15 0.56 -9.21
CA LEU A 31 -10.12 -0.27 -9.81
C LEU A 31 -9.16 0.66 -10.55
N LYS A 32 -7.87 0.55 -10.23
CA LYS A 32 -6.81 1.26 -10.95
C LYS A 32 -5.91 0.23 -11.59
N GLU A 33 -6.16 -0.07 -12.86
CA GLU A 33 -5.45 -1.14 -13.58
C GLU A 33 -4.01 -0.75 -13.93
N ASN A 34 -3.73 0.55 -14.03
CA ASN A 34 -2.41 1.11 -14.29
C ASN A 34 -1.84 1.81 -13.05
N LEU A 35 -1.78 1.10 -11.91
CA LEU A 35 -0.90 1.57 -10.84
C LEU A 35 0.52 1.60 -11.42
N PRO A 36 1.29 2.69 -11.24
CA PRO A 36 2.70 2.64 -11.59
C PRO A 36 3.27 1.43 -10.86
N ALA A 37 3.86 0.49 -11.60
CA ALA A 37 4.60 -0.60 -10.99
C ALA A 37 5.49 0.06 -9.96
N LYS A 38 5.36 -0.35 -8.68
CA LYS A 38 6.13 0.23 -7.58
C LYS A 38 7.59 0.16 -8.03
N THR A 39 8.11 1.26 -8.55
CA THR A 39 9.50 1.31 -8.98
C THR A 39 10.26 0.95 -7.73
N PRO A 40 11.05 -0.15 -7.72
CA PRO A 40 11.90 -0.41 -6.58
C PRO A 40 12.65 0.89 -6.33
N ALA A 41 12.56 1.40 -5.10
CA ALA A 41 13.11 2.70 -4.73
C ALA A 41 14.47 2.82 -5.40
N ALA A 42 14.62 3.81 -6.29
CA ALA A 42 15.81 3.91 -7.12
C ALA A 42 17.02 3.90 -6.17
N LYS A 43 17.83 2.83 -6.20
CA LYS A 43 19.08 2.76 -5.45
C LYS A 43 19.79 4.06 -5.76
N SER A 44 19.94 4.94 -4.77
CA SER A 44 20.51 6.26 -5.00
C SER A 44 21.93 6.01 -5.53
N LYS A 45 22.14 6.34 -6.81
CA LYS A 45 23.42 6.07 -7.49
C LYS A 45 24.60 6.83 -6.86
N ASN A 46 24.33 7.68 -5.86
CA ASN A 46 25.27 8.53 -5.15
C ASN A 46 25.46 8.16 -3.67
N ALA A 47 24.90 7.06 -3.15
CA ALA A 47 25.22 6.65 -1.78
C ALA A 47 26.71 6.25 -1.65
N PRO A 48 27.42 6.64 -0.57
CA PRO A 48 28.78 6.19 -0.29
C PRO A 48 28.89 4.66 -0.23
N PRO A 49 30.05 4.06 -0.55
CA PRO A 49 30.22 2.61 -0.64
C PRO A 49 29.75 1.84 0.61
N ILE A 50 30.07 2.36 1.80
CA ILE A 50 29.69 1.73 3.08
C ILE A 50 28.18 1.70 3.31
N VAL A 51 27.45 2.70 2.79
CA VAL A 51 25.99 2.78 2.89
C VAL A 51 25.35 1.76 1.95
N ARG A 52 25.93 1.52 0.76
CA ARG A 52 25.44 0.48 -0.17
C ARG A 52 25.59 -0.92 0.39
N GLU A 53 26.75 -1.21 0.98
CA GLU A 53 27.04 -2.51 1.59
C GLU A 53 26.09 -2.78 2.77
N ALA A 54 25.90 -1.79 3.64
CA ALA A 54 24.93 -1.89 4.74
C ALA A 54 23.48 -2.09 4.24
N LEU A 55 23.06 -1.41 3.16
CA LEU A 55 21.72 -1.61 2.59
C LEU A 55 21.52 -3.03 2.05
N GLU A 56 22.55 -3.62 1.43
CA GLU A 56 22.48 -4.98 0.90
C GLU A 56 22.52 -6.05 2.00
N MET A 57 23.32 -5.82 3.05
CA MET A 57 23.41 -6.73 4.20
C MET A 57 22.14 -6.70 5.07
N PHE A 58 21.51 -5.53 5.24
CA PHE A 58 20.40 -5.36 6.17
C PHE A 58 19.02 -5.25 5.51
N LYS A 59 18.94 -5.32 4.17
CA LYS A 59 17.70 -5.04 3.39
C LYS A 59 17.00 -3.75 3.84
N GLY A 60 17.76 -2.77 4.29
CA GLY A 60 17.23 -1.51 4.78
C GLY A 60 16.75 -0.64 3.62
N GLU A 61 15.68 0.11 3.81
CA GLU A 61 15.24 1.15 2.86
C GLU A 61 15.61 2.53 3.44
N ILE A 62 16.24 3.41 2.64
CA ILE A 62 16.43 4.81 3.03
C ILE A 62 15.12 5.54 2.81
N LYS A 63 14.51 6.03 3.89
CA LYS A 63 13.43 7.02 3.80
C LYS A 63 14.05 8.40 3.56
N THR A 64 13.65 9.05 2.47
CA THR A 64 13.86 10.49 2.25
C THR A 64 12.54 11.19 2.54
#